data_AF-A0A9D4EH77-F1
#
_entry.id   AF-A0A9D4EH77-F1
#
_cell.length_a   1.000
_cell.length_b   1.000
_cell.length_c   1.000
_cell.angle_alpha   90.00
_cell.angle_beta   90.00
_cell.angle_gamma   90.00
#
_symmetry.space_group_name_H-M   'P 1'
#
loop_
_entity.id
_entity.type
_entity.pdbx_description
1 polymer ?
#
loop_
_entity_poly.entity_id
_entity_poly.type
_entity_poly.pdbx_seq_one_letter_code
_entity_poly.pdbx_strand_id
1 'polypeptide(L)'
;MLFIFLVRGSILPGAVDGIKYYIMPDLSKLKDTKIWAEACMQVFRSIGPGFGAMITFASYNKLSNNCARDAVLVCLMDLLTGFTAGFVIFSVLGHVAYRSGLKISDFQQSGFSLGFIAYPEAANYLLPPQLWSALFFFMSVCLGIDSQFPNYEIVVTALKDEFPRLFQGKTTVMTLGVITCAFLLAIPMVTEVSLLLNTIGTYYARNDNHICLFILYHWYTADSSRQQYVYVINSVLQPVGRHWLVCH
;
A
#
# COMPACT_ATOMS: atom_id res chain seq x y z
N MET A 1 13.95 -0.19 -9.17
CA MET A 1 14.83 -0.03 -7.99
C MET A 1 14.82 -1.26 -7.10
N LEU A 2 13.65 -1.78 -6.72
CA LEU A 2 13.55 -3.03 -5.94
C LEU A 2 14.38 -4.19 -6.48
N PHE A 3 14.36 -4.44 -7.80
CA PHE A 3 15.18 -5.50 -8.40
C PHE A 3 16.69 -5.29 -8.22
N ILE A 4 17.18 -4.06 -8.29
CA ILE A 4 18.61 -3.73 -8.07
C ILE A 4 18.99 -4.06 -6.62
N PHE A 5 18.12 -3.69 -5.67
CA PHE A 5 18.31 -4.05 -4.26
C PHE A 5 18.22 -5.55 -4.01
N LEU A 6 17.34 -6.27 -4.72
CA LEU A 6 17.22 -7.71 -4.59
C LEU A 6 18.52 -8.41 -5.03
N VAL A 7 19.05 -8.04 -6.20
CA VAL A 7 20.31 -8.58 -6.71
C VAL A 7 21.44 -8.25 -5.74
N ARG A 8 21.57 -6.99 -5.33
CA ARG A 8 22.64 -6.58 -4.42
C ARG A 8 22.57 -7.26 -3.06
N GLY A 9 21.37 -7.33 -2.49
CA GLY A 9 21.09 -7.91 -1.18
C GLY A 9 21.37 -9.41 -1.17
N SER A 10 21.00 -10.12 -2.23
CA SER A 10 21.19 -11.57 -2.36
C SER A 10 22.68 -11.98 -2.46
N ILE A 11 23.56 -11.09 -2.90
CA ILE A 11 25.01 -11.34 -3.01
C ILE A 11 25.72 -11.18 -1.66
N LEU A 12 25.07 -10.58 -0.65
CA LEU A 12 25.71 -10.32 0.64
C LEU A 12 25.91 -11.57 1.49
N PRO A 13 27.01 -11.65 2.25
CA PRO A 13 27.18 -12.73 3.22
C PRO A 13 26.12 -12.61 4.32
N GLY A 14 25.50 -13.73 4.70
CA GLY A 14 24.38 -13.76 5.66
C GLY A 14 23.00 -13.52 5.04
N ALA A 15 22.90 -13.16 3.76
CA ALA A 15 21.61 -12.94 3.09
C ALA A 15 20.74 -14.21 3.07
N VAL A 16 21.35 -15.39 2.93
CA VAL A 16 20.66 -16.69 2.94
C VAL A 16 19.94 -16.93 4.26
N ASP A 17 20.57 -16.59 5.40
CA ASP A 17 19.94 -16.73 6.72
C ASP A 17 18.73 -15.81 6.88
N GLY A 18 18.85 -14.58 6.36
CA GLY A 18 17.75 -13.63 6.28
C GLY A 18 16.56 -14.13 5.45
N ILE A 19 16.84 -14.61 4.24
CA ILE A 19 15.82 -15.16 3.35
C ILE A 19 15.18 -16.41 3.96
N LYS A 20 15.98 -17.28 4.58
CA LYS A 20 15.47 -18.47 5.29
C LYS A 20 14.52 -18.05 6.42
N TYR A 21 14.87 -17.04 7.21
CA TYR A 21 13.99 -16.51 8.25
C TYR A 21 12.67 -15.96 7.69
N TYR A 22 12.69 -15.33 6.52
CA TYR A 22 11.50 -14.79 5.86
C TYR A 22 10.52 -15.89 5.39
N ILE A 23 11.04 -16.93 4.73
CA ILE A 23 10.19 -17.92 4.03
C ILE A 23 9.89 -19.17 4.86
N MET A 24 10.66 -19.45 5.92
CA MET A 24 10.53 -20.69 6.67
C MET A 24 9.23 -20.67 7.49
N PRO A 25 8.25 -21.53 7.17
CA PRO A 25 6.93 -21.44 7.77
C PRO A 25 6.94 -22.04 9.18
N ASP A 26 6.31 -21.34 10.12
CA ASP A 26 5.96 -21.89 11.42
C ASP A 26 4.46 -22.22 11.44
N LEU A 27 4.13 -23.48 11.14
CA LEU A 27 2.74 -23.94 11.05
C LEU A 27 2.00 -23.87 12.40
N SER A 28 2.72 -23.79 13.52
CA SER A 28 2.07 -23.64 14.83
C SER A 28 1.33 -22.30 14.95
N LYS A 29 1.83 -21.26 14.28
CA LYS A 29 1.24 -19.93 14.23
C LYS A 29 -0.11 -19.88 13.51
N LEU A 30 -0.38 -20.80 12.59
CA LEU A 30 -1.67 -20.85 11.88
C LEU A 30 -2.87 -21.13 12.78
N LYS A 31 -2.64 -21.66 14.00
CA LYS A 31 -3.68 -21.87 15.01
C LYS A 31 -4.12 -20.57 15.68
N ASP A 32 -3.31 -19.51 15.63
CA ASP A 32 -3.65 -18.23 16.22
C ASP A 32 -4.57 -17.44 15.29
N THR A 33 -5.80 -17.21 15.74
CA THR A 33 -6.81 -16.44 15.00
C THR A 33 -6.41 -14.99 14.80
N LYS A 34 -5.54 -14.44 15.67
CA LYS A 34 -5.01 -13.07 15.51
C LYS A 34 -4.19 -12.92 14.24
N ILE A 35 -3.44 -13.95 13.86
CA ILE A 35 -2.59 -13.90 12.65
C ILE A 35 -3.44 -13.85 11.39
N TRP A 36 -4.58 -14.56 11.37
CA TRP A 36 -5.55 -14.46 10.28
C TRP A 36 -6.20 -13.07 10.21
N ALA A 37 -6.57 -12.50 11.36
CA ALA A 37 -7.11 -11.15 11.41
C ALA A 37 -6.09 -10.11 10.91
N GLU A 38 -4.83 -10.20 11.34
CA GLU A 38 -3.75 -9.33 10.87
C GLU A 38 -3.47 -9.50 9.37
N ALA A 39 -3.48 -10.73 8.86
CA ALA A 39 -3.30 -11.00 7.44
C ALA A 39 -4.43 -10.40 6.59
N CYS A 40 -5.69 -10.58 7.00
CA CYS A 40 -6.84 -9.96 6.34
C CYS A 40 -6.71 -8.44 6.34
N MET A 41 -6.43 -7.84 7.50
CA MET A 41 -6.27 -6.39 7.62
C MET A 41 -5.11 -5.86 6.76
N GLN A 42 -4.02 -6.61 6.65
CA GLN A 42 -2.90 -6.26 5.78
C GLN A 42 -3.32 -6.23 4.30
N VAL A 43 -4.10 -7.22 3.83
CA VAL A 43 -4.61 -7.23 2.44
C VAL A 43 -5.54 -6.05 2.18
N PHE A 44 -6.48 -5.78 3.10
CA PHE A 44 -7.39 -4.63 2.98
C PHE A 44 -6.63 -3.30 2.96
N ARG A 45 -5.59 -3.13 3.79
CA ARG A 45 -4.80 -1.90 3.81
C ARG A 45 -3.84 -1.76 2.64
N SER A 46 -3.34 -2.87 2.08
CA SER A 46 -2.43 -2.84 0.92
C SER A 46 -3.19 -2.42 -0.33
N ILE A 47 -4.33 -3.05 -0.60
CA ILE A 47 -5.13 -2.79 -1.79
C ILE A 47 -5.98 -1.52 -1.63
N GLY A 48 -6.46 -1.23 -0.43
CA GLY A 48 -7.28 -0.06 -0.13
C GLY A 48 -8.68 -0.04 -0.76
N PRO A 49 -9.47 -1.13 -0.78
CA PRO A 49 -10.86 -1.06 -1.21
C PRO A 49 -11.68 -0.19 -0.24
N GLY A 50 -12.56 0.64 -0.80
CA GLY A 50 -13.44 1.51 -0.03
C GLY A 50 -12.91 2.90 0.30
N PHE A 51 -11.63 3.19 0.07
CA PHE A 51 -11.06 4.53 0.24
C PHE A 51 -11.39 5.51 -0.90
N GLY A 52 -12.09 5.05 -1.95
CA GLY A 52 -12.55 5.86 -3.07
C GLY A 52 -11.55 5.99 -4.23
N ALA A 53 -10.27 5.67 -4.03
CA ALA A 53 -9.22 5.83 -5.06
C ALA A 53 -9.51 4.97 -6.30
N MET A 54 -9.78 3.68 -6.10
CA MET A 54 -10.11 2.77 -7.19
C MET A 54 -11.42 3.14 -7.89
N ILE A 55 -12.42 3.64 -7.14
CA ILE A 55 -13.70 4.11 -7.71
C ILE A 55 -13.47 5.34 -8.59
N THR A 56 -12.65 6.27 -8.11
CA THR A 56 -12.28 7.50 -8.82
C THR A 56 -11.52 7.18 -10.11
N PHE A 57 -10.52 6.29 -10.07
CA PHE A 57 -9.81 5.91 -11.30
C PHE A 57 -10.69 5.08 -12.25
N ALA A 58 -11.59 4.25 -11.72
CA ALA A 58 -12.53 3.50 -12.53
C ALA A 58 -13.56 4.40 -13.24
N SER A 59 -13.92 5.55 -12.66
CA SER A 59 -14.86 6.49 -13.29
C SER A 59 -14.29 7.15 -14.56
N TYR A 60 -12.96 7.18 -14.69
CA TYR A 60 -12.27 7.67 -15.88
C TYR A 60 -12.09 6.62 -16.98
N ASN A 61 -12.38 5.35 -16.68
CA ASN A 61 -12.28 4.28 -17.67
C ASN A 61 -13.41 4.35 -18.70
N LYS A 62 -13.13 3.86 -19.91
CA LYS A 62 -14.18 3.58 -20.89
C LYS A 62 -15.10 2.48 -20.35
N LEU A 63 -16.39 2.60 -20.59
CA LEU A 63 -17.38 1.57 -20.20
C LEU A 63 -17.08 0.18 -20.77
N SER A 64 -16.41 0.12 -21.93
CA SER A 64 -15.99 -1.14 -22.57
C SER A 64 -14.66 -1.71 -22.05
N ASN A 65 -14.06 -1.12 -21.02
CA ASN A 65 -12.81 -1.60 -20.45
C ASN A 65 -13.01 -2.86 -19.61
N ASN A 66 -12.04 -3.78 -19.66
CA ASN A 66 -12.07 -5.00 -18.85
C ASN A 66 -11.59 -4.75 -17.41
N CYS A 67 -12.46 -4.17 -16.59
CA CYS A 67 -12.13 -3.86 -15.20
C CYS A 67 -11.82 -5.11 -14.34
N ALA A 68 -12.37 -6.28 -14.68
CA ALA A 68 -12.09 -7.52 -13.96
C ALA A 68 -10.65 -8.00 -14.15
N ARG A 69 -10.13 -7.92 -15.39
CA ARG A 69 -8.73 -8.22 -15.68
C ARG A 69 -7.80 -7.25 -14.95
N ASP A 70 -8.13 -5.97 -14.97
CA ASP A 70 -7.32 -4.93 -14.32
C ASP A 70 -7.28 -5.14 -12.81
N ALA A 71 -8.42 -5.48 -12.17
CA ALA A 71 -8.48 -5.79 -10.76
C ALA A 71 -7.59 -6.99 -10.38
N VAL A 72 -7.64 -8.09 -11.14
CA VAL A 72 -6.77 -9.26 -10.91
C VAL A 72 -5.31 -8.89 -11.07
N LEU A 73 -4.97 -8.09 -12.10
CA LEU A 73 -3.60 -7.65 -12.34
C LEU A 73 -3.09 -6.77 -11.19
N VAL A 74 -3.88 -5.82 -10.71
CA VAL A 74 -3.54 -4.95 -9.57
C VAL A 74 -3.27 -5.79 -8.33
N CYS A 75 -4.16 -6.71 -7.97
CA CYS A 75 -3.97 -7.61 -6.82
C CYS A 75 -2.70 -8.45 -6.95
N LEU A 76 -2.41 -8.98 -8.15
CA LEU A 76 -1.21 -9.77 -8.39
C LEU A 76 0.07 -8.92 -8.28
N MET A 77 0.06 -7.71 -8.83
CA MET A 77 1.21 -6.80 -8.77
C MET A 77 1.48 -6.33 -7.34
N ASP A 78 0.44 -6.04 -6.56
CA ASP A 78 0.56 -5.69 -5.12
C ASP A 78 1.23 -6.84 -4.35
N LEU A 79 0.73 -8.08 -4.53
CA LEU A 79 1.30 -9.27 -3.92
C LEU A 79 2.77 -9.48 -4.32
N LEU A 80 3.08 -9.44 -5.62
CA LEU A 80 4.45 -9.65 -6.11
C LEU A 80 5.40 -8.57 -5.63
N THR A 81 4.95 -7.32 -5.55
CA THR A 81 5.74 -6.20 -5.05
C THR A 81 6.03 -6.37 -3.57
N GLY A 82 5.02 -6.67 -2.76
CA GLY A 82 5.17 -6.94 -1.32
C GLY A 82 6.08 -8.13 -1.05
N PHE A 83 5.92 -9.22 -1.80
CA PHE A 83 6.77 -10.40 -1.70
C PHE A 83 8.23 -10.09 -2.05
N THR A 84 8.46 -9.39 -3.17
CA THR A 84 9.80 -8.98 -3.61
C THR A 84 10.46 -8.03 -2.61
N ALA A 85 9.70 -7.08 -2.06
CA ALA A 85 10.18 -6.17 -1.02
C ALA A 85 10.58 -6.94 0.26
N GLY A 86 9.83 -7.99 0.61
CA GLY A 86 10.21 -8.93 1.68
C GLY A 86 11.60 -9.52 1.49
N PHE A 87 11.91 -10.08 0.31
CA PHE A 87 13.27 -10.58 0.03
C PHE A 87 14.35 -9.51 0.10
N VAL A 88 14.07 -8.30 -0.40
CA VAL A 88 15.01 -7.17 -0.33
C VAL A 88 15.34 -6.85 1.13
N ILE A 89 14.32 -6.67 1.98
CA ILE A 89 14.50 -6.31 3.38
C ILE A 89 15.22 -7.42 4.14
N PHE A 90 14.76 -8.66 4.01
CA PHE A 90 15.32 -9.77 4.78
C PHE A 90 16.72 -10.19 4.30
N SER A 91 17.05 -10.05 3.02
CA SER A 91 18.42 -10.29 2.54
C SER A 91 19.43 -9.30 3.14
N VAL A 92 19.06 -8.02 3.22
CA VAL A 92 19.88 -6.98 3.84
C VAL A 92 19.93 -7.15 5.37
N LEU A 93 18.80 -7.46 6.01
CA LEU A 93 18.75 -7.71 7.45
C LEU A 93 19.58 -8.92 7.87
N GLY A 94 19.58 -9.99 7.07
CA GLY A 94 20.46 -11.15 7.27
C GLY A 94 21.94 -10.77 7.21
N HIS A 95 22.32 -9.87 6.31
CA HIS A 95 23.68 -9.35 6.26
C HIS A 95 24.05 -8.55 7.52
N VAL A 96 23.15 -7.68 7.99
CA VAL A 96 23.37 -6.92 9.23
C VAL A 96 23.51 -7.86 10.42
N ALA A 97 22.63 -8.86 10.55
CA ALA A 97 22.72 -9.87 11.61
C ALA A 97 24.07 -10.61 11.57
N TYR A 98 24.52 -11.02 10.38
CA TYR A 98 25.81 -11.68 10.19
C TYR A 98 27.00 -10.79 10.60
N ARG A 99 26.97 -9.50 10.29
CA ARG A 99 28.04 -8.55 10.64
C ARG A 99 28.03 -8.16 12.12
N SER A 100 26.86 -8.04 12.72
CA SER A 100 26.69 -7.65 14.13
C SER A 100 26.80 -8.83 15.09
N GLY A 101 26.85 -10.08 14.59
CA GLY A 101 26.87 -11.28 15.43
C GLY A 101 25.56 -11.51 16.21
N LEU A 102 24.46 -10.89 15.78
CA LEU A 102 23.15 -10.96 16.41
C LEU A 102 22.23 -11.92 15.66
N LYS A 103 21.18 -12.41 16.31
CA LYS A 103 20.15 -13.19 15.63
C LYS A 103 19.19 -12.26 14.91
N ILE A 104 18.68 -12.69 13.75
CA ILE A 104 17.67 -11.94 12.98
C ILE A 104 16.40 -11.68 13.81
N SER A 105 16.05 -12.60 14.72
CA SER A 105 14.92 -12.47 15.65
C SER A 105 15.01 -11.29 16.61
N ASP A 106 16.22 -10.77 16.85
CA ASP A 106 16.47 -9.70 17.82
C ASP A 106 16.19 -8.31 17.20
N PHE A 107 16.11 -8.25 15.87
CA PHE A 107 15.74 -7.04 15.14
C PHE A 107 14.22 -6.86 15.15
N GLN A 108 13.68 -6.31 16.24
CA GLN A 108 12.24 -6.03 16.40
C GLN A 108 11.77 -4.72 15.73
N GLN A 109 12.50 -4.20 14.76
CA GLN A 109 12.11 -2.96 14.09
C GLN A 109 11.02 -3.25 13.05
N SER A 110 9.92 -2.51 13.09
CA SER A 110 8.83 -2.58 12.11
C SER A 110 8.46 -1.18 11.62
N GLY A 111 7.80 -1.11 10.46
CA GLY A 111 7.29 0.13 9.90
C GLY A 111 8.38 1.18 9.65
N PHE A 112 8.15 2.40 10.15
CA PHE A 112 9.04 3.56 9.93
C PHE A 112 10.48 3.33 10.42
N SER A 113 10.65 2.74 11.61
CA SER A 113 11.98 2.52 12.19
C SER A 113 12.85 1.59 11.34
N LEU A 114 12.25 0.57 10.71
CA LEU A 114 12.98 -0.36 9.84
C LEU A 114 13.59 0.37 8.62
N GLY A 115 12.83 1.30 8.03
CA GLY A 115 13.29 2.06 6.86
C GLY A 115 14.26 3.19 7.18
N PHE A 116 14.08 3.87 8.32
CA PHE A 116 14.84 5.10 8.63
C PHE A 116 15.96 4.92 9.66
N ILE A 117 16.04 3.77 10.34
CA ILE A 117 17.10 3.46 11.31
C ILE A 117 17.88 2.24 10.82
N ALA A 118 17.24 1.07 10.73
CA ALA A 118 17.92 -0.16 10.36
C ALA A 118 18.51 -0.13 8.94
N TYR A 119 17.79 0.44 7.97
CA TYR A 119 18.27 0.45 6.59
C TYR A 119 19.50 1.34 6.37
N PRO A 120 19.56 2.60 6.83
CA PRO A 120 20.79 3.40 6.74
C PRO A 120 21.99 2.76 7.45
N GLU A 121 21.75 2.12 8.59
CA GLU A 121 22.77 1.33 9.30
C GLU A 121 23.28 0.19 8.41
N ALA A 122 22.37 -0.54 7.74
CA ALA A 122 22.72 -1.60 6.82
C ALA A 122 23.48 -1.09 5.57
N ALA A 123 23.07 0.06 5.03
CA ALA A 123 23.67 0.66 3.84
C ALA A 123 25.14 1.04 4.05
N ASN A 124 25.57 1.33 5.28
CA ASN A 124 26.97 1.58 5.61
C ASN A 124 27.89 0.37 5.32
N TYR A 125 27.35 -0.84 5.31
CA TYR A 125 28.10 -2.05 4.94
C TYR A 125 28.17 -2.29 3.42
N LEU A 126 27.40 -1.56 2.62
CA LEU A 126 27.33 -1.70 1.16
C LEU A 126 28.25 -0.70 0.47
N LEU A 127 29.41 -1.12 -0.03
CA LEU A 127 30.26 -0.24 -0.84
C LEU A 127 29.67 -0.01 -2.25
N PRO A 128 29.62 1.24 -2.76
CA PRO A 128 29.78 2.52 -2.05
C PRO A 128 28.49 2.94 -1.29
N PRO A 129 28.55 3.30 0.02
CA PRO A 129 27.33 3.49 0.83
C PRO A 129 26.40 4.59 0.35
N GLN A 130 26.97 5.68 -0.19
CA GLN A 130 26.22 6.86 -0.63
C GLN A 130 25.24 6.52 -1.76
N LEU A 131 25.63 5.62 -2.67
CA LEU A 131 24.78 5.19 -3.78
C LEU A 131 23.53 4.45 -3.27
N TRP A 132 23.72 3.49 -2.37
CA TRP A 132 22.63 2.66 -1.85
C TRP A 132 21.65 3.47 -0.99
N SER A 133 22.16 4.36 -0.15
CA SER A 133 21.33 5.29 0.62
C SER A 133 20.53 6.23 -0.29
N ALA A 134 21.17 6.84 -1.30
CA ALA A 134 20.49 7.73 -2.24
C ALA A 134 19.38 7.01 -3.02
N LEU A 135 19.65 5.79 -3.52
CA LEU A 135 18.65 4.98 -4.20
C LEU A 135 17.49 4.59 -3.28
N PHE A 136 17.76 4.27 -2.01
CA PHE A 136 16.71 3.89 -1.07
C PHE A 136 15.80 5.07 -0.75
N PHE A 137 16.35 6.22 -0.42
CA PHE A 137 15.55 7.41 -0.11
C PHE A 137 14.81 7.93 -1.34
N PHE A 138 15.42 7.89 -2.53
CA PHE A 138 14.71 8.23 -3.77
C PHE A 138 13.53 7.29 -4.01
N MET A 139 13.72 5.98 -3.84
CA MET A 139 12.63 5.01 -3.92
C MET A 139 11.52 5.31 -2.90
N SER A 140 11.87 5.60 -1.65
CA SER A 140 10.91 5.94 -0.59
C SER A 140 10.11 7.21 -0.91
N VAL A 141 10.74 8.22 -1.53
CA VAL A 141 10.07 9.42 -2.01
C VAL A 141 9.09 9.09 -3.15
N CYS A 142 9.50 8.29 -4.13
CA CYS A 142 8.60 7.84 -5.21
C CYS A 142 7.39 7.09 -4.65
N LEU A 143 7.60 6.12 -3.75
CA LEU A 143 6.52 5.37 -3.10
C LEU A 143 5.58 6.28 -2.31
N GLY A 144 6.14 7.28 -1.61
CA GLY A 144 5.36 8.30 -0.91
C GLY A 144 4.50 9.10 -1.87
N ILE A 145 5.10 9.68 -2.91
CA ILE A 145 4.40 10.49 -3.90
C ILE A 145 3.29 9.70 -4.62
N ASP A 146 3.60 8.49 -5.09
CA ASP A 146 2.66 7.63 -5.81
C ASP A 146 1.43 7.31 -4.95
N SER A 147 1.61 7.15 -3.63
CA SER A 147 0.50 6.93 -2.69
C SER A 147 -0.36 8.18 -2.43
N GLN A 148 0.20 9.38 -2.56
CA GLN A 148 -0.53 10.63 -2.30
C GLN A 148 -1.38 11.07 -3.49
N PHE A 149 -0.95 10.79 -4.73
CA PHE A 149 -1.69 11.17 -5.93
C PHE A 149 -3.16 10.70 -5.94
N PRO A 150 -3.48 9.42 -5.66
CA PRO A 150 -4.87 8.97 -5.58
C PRO A 150 -5.68 9.71 -4.52
N ASN A 151 -5.10 10.03 -3.36
CA ASN A 151 -5.80 10.74 -2.28
C ASN A 151 -6.20 12.16 -2.71
N TYR A 152 -5.31 12.87 -3.40
CA TYR A 152 -5.65 14.17 -3.97
C TYR A 152 -6.72 14.06 -5.06
N GLU A 153 -6.59 13.06 -5.93
CA GLU A 153 -7.55 12.84 -7.02
C GLU A 153 -8.96 12.54 -6.50
N ILE A 154 -9.08 11.75 -5.43
CA ILE A 154 -10.37 11.48 -4.76
C ILE A 154 -11.05 12.79 -4.36
N VAL A 155 -10.32 13.68 -3.66
CA VAL A 155 -10.89 14.94 -3.15
C VAL A 155 -11.27 15.87 -4.31
N VAL A 156 -10.40 16.00 -5.31
CA VAL A 156 -10.63 16.84 -6.49
C VAL A 156 -11.84 16.35 -7.29
N THR A 157 -11.95 15.04 -7.50
CA THR A 157 -13.06 14.44 -8.26
C THR A 157 -14.36 14.57 -7.48
N ALA A 158 -14.37 14.24 -6.19
CA ALA A 158 -15.56 14.36 -5.34
C ALA A 158 -16.10 15.80 -5.30
N LEU A 159 -15.22 16.80 -5.15
CA LEU A 159 -15.63 18.22 -5.16
C LEU A 159 -16.19 18.66 -6.52
N LYS A 160 -15.61 18.15 -7.61
CA LYS A 160 -16.06 18.45 -8.98
C LYS A 160 -17.42 17.85 -9.26
N ASP A 161 -17.66 16.62 -8.81
CA ASP A 161 -18.90 15.89 -9.04
C ASP A 161 -20.05 16.44 -8.19
N GLU A 162 -19.78 16.84 -6.94
CA GLU A 162 -20.80 17.40 -6.03
C GLU A 162 -21.14 18.87 -6.35
N PHE A 163 -20.14 19.69 -6.73
CA PHE A 163 -20.33 21.12 -7.00
C PHE A 163 -19.96 21.53 -8.44
N PRO A 164 -20.60 20.93 -9.47
CA PRO A 164 -20.21 21.14 -10.86
C PRO A 164 -20.37 22.60 -11.28
N ARG A 165 -21.40 23.32 -10.79
CA ARG A 165 -21.66 24.72 -11.13
C ARG A 165 -20.60 25.68 -10.59
N LEU A 166 -19.97 25.35 -9.45
CA LEU A 166 -18.98 26.21 -8.80
C LEU A 166 -17.60 26.08 -9.47
N PHE A 167 -17.26 24.87 -9.92
CA PHE A 167 -15.93 24.52 -10.42
C PHE A 167 -15.85 24.28 -11.93
N GLN A 168 -16.96 24.47 -12.68
CA GLN A 168 -16.98 24.40 -14.13
C GLN A 168 -15.93 25.34 -14.75
N GLY A 169 -14.97 24.78 -15.50
CA GLY A 169 -13.88 25.54 -16.13
C GLY A 169 -12.82 26.10 -15.18
N LYS A 170 -12.91 25.83 -13.86
CA LYS A 170 -12.00 26.34 -12.82
C LYS A 170 -11.24 25.22 -12.09
N THR A 171 -11.10 24.05 -12.71
CA THR A 171 -10.48 22.85 -12.10
C THR A 171 -9.05 23.10 -11.61
N THR A 172 -8.25 23.89 -12.33
CA THR A 172 -6.89 24.25 -11.90
C THR A 172 -6.87 25.05 -10.60
N VAL A 173 -7.78 26.02 -10.47
CA VAL A 173 -7.89 26.86 -9.25
C VAL A 173 -8.35 26.03 -8.06
N MET A 174 -9.32 25.12 -8.29
CA MET A 174 -9.78 24.18 -7.27
C MET A 174 -8.64 23.27 -6.79
N THR A 175 -7.88 22.69 -7.73
CA THR A 175 -6.76 21.80 -7.42
C THR A 175 -5.68 22.53 -6.63
N LEU A 176 -5.32 23.75 -7.03
CA LEU A 176 -4.40 24.61 -6.28
C LEU A 176 -4.92 24.89 -4.87
N GLY A 177 -6.23 25.14 -4.71
CA GLY A 177 -6.87 25.31 -3.41
C GLY A 177 -6.73 24.08 -2.52
N VAL A 178 -7.04 22.89 -3.05
CA VAL A 178 -6.90 21.61 -2.33
C VAL A 178 -5.46 21.36 -1.90
N ILE A 179 -4.49 21.56 -2.80
CA ILE A 179 -3.06 21.40 -2.50
C ILE A 179 -2.61 22.39 -1.42
N THR A 180 -3.04 23.65 -1.51
CA THR A 180 -2.70 24.67 -0.52
C THR A 180 -3.28 24.34 0.85
N CYS A 181 -4.54 23.93 0.92
CA CYS A 181 -5.17 23.48 2.16
C CYS A 181 -4.45 22.26 2.76
N ALA A 182 -4.12 21.27 1.94
CA ALA A 182 -3.38 20.09 2.39
C ALA A 182 -1.98 20.44 2.89
N PHE A 183 -1.28 21.36 2.23
CA PHE A 183 0.02 21.86 2.68
C PHE A 183 -0.08 22.53 4.05
N LEU A 184 -1.08 23.41 4.26
CA LEU A 184 -1.30 24.07 5.55
C LEU A 184 -1.62 23.07 6.67
N LEU A 185 -2.44 22.06 6.38
CA LEU A 185 -2.76 20.97 7.33
C LEU A 185 -1.56 20.06 7.62
N ALA A 186 -0.59 19.99 6.72
CA ALA A 186 0.63 19.21 6.91
C ALA A 186 1.70 19.94 7.75
N ILE A 187 1.62 21.26 7.95
CA ILE A 187 2.60 22.04 8.73
C ILE A 187 2.84 21.46 10.15
N PRO A 188 1.80 21.09 10.93
CA PRO A 188 2.00 20.50 12.25
C PRO A 188 2.83 19.21 12.23
N MET A 189 2.82 18.46 11.11
CA MET A 189 3.59 17.22 10.95
C MET A 189 5.10 17.45 10.80
N VAL A 190 5.55 18.69 10.61
CA VAL A 190 6.98 19.06 10.53
C VAL A 190 7.50 19.65 11.85
N THR A 191 6.61 19.90 12.81
CA THR A 191 6.99 20.41 14.14
C THR A 191 7.28 19.28 15.13
N GLU A 192 7.73 19.61 16.34
CA GLU A 192 7.96 18.64 17.43
C GLU A 192 6.69 17.84 17.82
N VAL A 193 5.51 18.34 17.45
CA VAL A 193 4.21 17.68 17.68
C VAL A 193 3.97 16.50 16.72
N SER A 194 4.80 16.35 15.68
CA SER A 194 4.69 15.30 14.66
C SER A 194 4.64 13.88 15.23
N LEU A 195 5.41 13.56 16.27
CA LEU A 195 5.41 12.23 16.88
C LEU A 195 4.06 11.90 17.52
N LEU A 196 3.45 12.88 18.20
CA LEU A 196 2.12 12.74 18.78
C LEU A 196 1.07 12.56 17.67
N LEU A 197 1.10 13.41 16.64
CA LEU A 197 0.17 13.34 15.52
C LEU A 197 0.30 12.03 14.74
N ASN A 198 1.52 11.52 14.54
CA ASN A 198 1.75 10.22 13.92
C ASN A 198 1.21 9.08 14.79
N THR A 199 1.36 9.16 16.11
CA THR A 199 0.80 8.15 17.03
C THR A 199 -0.73 8.15 16.98
N ILE A 200 -1.34 9.33 16.97
CA ILE A 200 -2.79 9.49 16.84
C ILE A 200 -3.26 8.97 15.48
N GLY A 201 -2.61 9.38 14.39
CA GLY A 201 -2.94 8.96 13.03
C GLY A 201 -2.82 7.44 12.85
N THR A 202 -1.74 6.84 13.36
CA THR A 202 -1.58 5.37 13.33
C THR A 202 -2.61 4.65 14.20
N TYR A 203 -3.03 5.24 15.33
CA TYR A 203 -4.13 4.69 16.15
C TYR A 203 -5.46 4.67 15.37
N TYR A 204 -5.82 5.76 14.69
CA TYR A 204 -7.04 5.82 13.88
C TYR A 204 -6.96 4.90 12.66
N ALA A 205 -5.84 4.89 11.94
CA ALA A 205 -5.60 3.96 10.84
C ALA A 205 -5.62 2.50 11.30
N ARG A 206 -5.29 2.22 12.57
CA ARG A 206 -5.38 0.87 13.13
C ARG A 206 -6.82 0.46 13.44
N ASN A 207 -7.63 1.40 13.91
CA ASN A 207 -9.05 1.23 14.28
C ASN A 207 -10.00 1.62 13.14
N ASP A 208 -9.54 1.49 11.91
CA ASP A 208 -10.21 2.03 10.73
C ASP A 208 -11.55 1.35 10.47
N ASN A 209 -12.64 1.98 10.93
CA ASN A 209 -14.02 1.51 10.80
C ASN A 209 -14.52 1.52 9.35
N HIS A 210 -13.77 2.14 8.43
CA HIS A 210 -14.13 2.22 7.01
C HIS A 210 -14.19 0.84 6.35
N ILE A 211 -13.40 -0.14 6.82
CA ILE A 211 -13.48 -1.52 6.34
C ILE A 211 -14.84 -2.14 6.70
N CYS A 212 -15.32 -1.94 7.94
CA CYS A 212 -16.63 -2.41 8.38
C CYS A 212 -17.75 -1.72 7.61
N LEU A 213 -17.66 -0.40 7.40
CA LEU A 213 -18.63 0.36 6.61
C LEU A 213 -18.63 -0.08 5.13
N PHE A 214 -17.47 -0.35 4.54
CA PHE A 214 -17.35 -0.87 3.19
C PHE A 214 -18.04 -2.22 3.06
N ILE A 215 -17.80 -3.14 4.00
CA ILE A 215 -18.44 -4.47 4.05
C ILE A 215 -19.96 -4.32 4.20
N LEU A 216 -20.43 -3.49 5.13
CA LEU A 216 -21.85 -3.26 5.36
C LEU A 216 -22.55 -2.62 4.16
N TYR A 217 -21.90 -1.63 3.53
CA TYR A 217 -22.43 -0.97 2.34
C TYR A 217 -22.52 -1.93 1.15
N HIS A 218 -21.48 -2.75 0.93
CA HIS A 218 -21.51 -3.78 -0.11
C HIS A 218 -22.56 -4.83 0.17
N TRP A 219 -22.74 -5.25 1.43
CA TRP A 219 -23.77 -6.21 1.80
C TRP A 219 -25.18 -5.64 1.59
N TYR A 220 -25.40 -4.36 1.92
CA TYR A 220 -26.67 -3.68 1.72
C TYR A 220 -27.00 -3.45 0.24
N THR A 221 -25.99 -3.14 -0.58
CA THR A 221 -26.16 -2.84 -2.02
C THR A 221 -25.88 -4.04 -2.93
N ALA A 222 -25.64 -5.23 -2.35
CA ALA A 222 -25.15 -6.41 -3.05
C ALA A 222 -26.00 -6.77 -4.27
N ASP A 223 -27.33 -6.78 -4.16
CA ASP A 223 -28.19 -7.16 -5.28
C ASP A 223 -28.18 -6.13 -6.43
N SER A 224 -28.22 -4.84 -6.10
CA SER A 224 -28.22 -3.76 -7.10
C SER A 224 -26.85 -3.63 -7.79
N SER A 225 -25.77 -3.64 -7.00
CA SER A 225 -24.40 -3.58 -7.50
C SER A 225 -24.04 -4.81 -8.33
N ARG A 226 -24.49 -6.01 -7.92
CA ARG A 226 -24.31 -7.25 -8.68
C ARG A 226 -25.06 -7.21 -10.01
N GLN A 227 -26.28 -6.69 -10.05
CA GLN A 227 -27.02 -6.54 -11.31
C GLN A 227 -26.33 -5.56 -12.27
N GLN A 228 -25.85 -4.42 -11.76
CA GLN A 228 -25.09 -3.45 -12.57
C GLN A 228 -23.75 -4.02 -13.04
N TYR A 229 -23.02 -4.71 -12.17
CA TYR A 229 -21.76 -5.38 -12.51
C TYR A 229 -21.96 -6.44 -13.59
N VAL A 230 -22.97 -7.31 -13.43
CA VAL A 230 -23.33 -8.33 -14.41
C VAL A 230 -23.76 -7.68 -15.73
N TYR A 231 -24.51 -6.57 -15.70
CA TYR A 231 -24.90 -5.84 -16.90
C TYR A 231 -23.69 -5.25 -17.63
N VAL A 232 -22.80 -4.55 -16.93
CA VAL A 232 -21.60 -3.92 -17.52
C VAL A 232 -20.61 -4.97 -18.02
N ILE A 233 -20.33 -6.01 -17.24
CA ILE A 233 -19.42 -7.08 -17.66
C ILE A 233 -20.04 -7.89 -18.80
N ASN A 234 -21.30 -8.31 -18.73
CA ASN A 234 -21.91 -9.13 -19.79
C ASN A 234 -22.18 -8.34 -21.08
N SER A 235 -22.32 -7.02 -21.02
CA SER A 235 -22.44 -6.18 -22.22
C SER A 235 -21.11 -5.94 -22.94
N VAL A 236 -19.98 -6.26 -22.29
CA VAL A 236 -18.62 -5.97 -22.78
C VAL A 236 -17.74 -7.23 -22.90
N LEU A 237 -17.99 -8.27 -22.11
CA LEU A 237 -17.18 -9.48 -21.92
C LEU A 237 -18.04 -10.74 -21.67
N GLN A 238 -17.37 -11.91 -21.72
CA GLN A 238 -17.92 -13.23 -21.36
C GLN A 238 -18.52 -13.26 -19.93
N PRO A 239 -19.47 -14.16 -19.64
CA PRO A 239 -20.20 -14.17 -18.37
C PRO A 239 -19.29 -14.32 -17.15
N VAL A 240 -19.59 -13.54 -16.10
CA VAL A 240 -18.92 -13.60 -14.80
C VAL A 240 -19.04 -15.00 -14.20
N GLY A 241 -17.91 -15.62 -13.85
CA GLY A 241 -17.89 -16.94 -13.23
C GLY A 241 -18.52 -16.94 -11.83
N ARG A 242 -19.25 -18.01 -11.48
CA ARG A 242 -20.03 -18.15 -10.23
C ARG A 242 -19.26 -17.86 -8.93
N HIS A 243 -17.96 -18.09 -8.89
CA HIS A 243 -17.09 -17.74 -7.75
C HIS A 243 -17.15 -16.25 -7.36
N TRP A 244 -17.06 -15.33 -8.33
CA TRP A 244 -17.16 -13.89 -8.06
C TRP A 244 -18.53 -13.52 -7.48
N LEU A 245 -19.60 -14.22 -7.87
CA LEU A 245 -20.94 -14.01 -7.31
C LEU A 245 -21.11 -14.58 -5.89
N VAL A 246 -20.19 -15.39 -5.39
CA VAL A 246 -20.21 -15.87 -4.00
C VAL A 246 -19.30 -15.01 -3.13
N CYS A 247 -18.18 -14.54 -3.69
CA CYS A 247 -17.21 -13.70 -3.00
C CYS A 247 -17.57 -12.20 -2.98
N HIS A 248 -18.47 -11.74 -3.86
CA HIS A 248 -18.96 -10.36 -3.96
C HIS A 248 -20.35 -10.23 -3.35
#